data_AF-T0QP59-F1
#
_entry.id   AF-T0QP59-F1
#
_cell.length_a   1.000
_cell.length_b   1.000
_cell.length_c   1.000
_cell.angle_alpha   90.00
_cell.angle_beta   90.00
_cell.angle_gamma   90.00
#
_symmetry.space_group_name_H-M   'P 1'
#
loop_
_entity.id
_entity.type
_entity.pdbx_description
1 polymer ?
#
loop_
_entity_poly.entity_id
_entity_poly.type
_entity_poly.pdbx_seq_one_letter_code
_entity_poly.pdbx_strand_id
1 'polypeptide(L)'
;MAMLQVVAPPRSGEKRRREAALPPTVKRTRFLSDFDVEEMLCTVLTIAEDLSLLLNLTKDICLDTHCRQCNPVEFNTLCEKLRLIEHSLSSSNERPSVLAVQAMCKDLYDVLKYILEKHYVDFAQLGMDHLVLAVRHQFVQFMLESSLN
;
A
#
# COMPACT_ATOMS: atom_id res chain seq x y z
N MET A 1 -52.01 -50.99 3.94
CA MET A 1 -50.78 -51.12 4.75
C MET A 1 -49.68 -51.69 3.87
N ALA A 2 -48.63 -50.91 3.60
CA ALA A 2 -47.24 -51.35 3.37
C ALA A 2 -46.40 -50.08 3.13
N MET A 3 -45.48 -49.81 4.04
CA MET A 3 -44.62 -48.63 4.05
C MET A 3 -43.45 -48.78 3.06
N LEU A 4 -43.12 -47.69 2.38
CA LEU A 4 -41.89 -47.48 1.64
C LEU A 4 -40.70 -47.47 2.61
N GLN A 5 -39.69 -48.32 2.37
CA GLN A 5 -38.37 -48.19 2.98
C GLN A 5 -37.29 -48.01 1.92
N VAL A 6 -36.43 -47.04 2.25
CA VAL A 6 -35.37 -46.41 1.49
C VAL A 6 -34.24 -47.39 1.16
N VAL A 7 -33.92 -47.54 -0.12
CA VAL A 7 -32.68 -48.19 -0.59
C VAL A 7 -31.63 -47.11 -0.84
N ALA A 8 -30.59 -47.08 -0.03
CA ALA A 8 -29.44 -46.20 -0.23
C ALA A 8 -28.58 -46.68 -1.43
N PRO A 9 -28.07 -45.79 -2.29
CA PRO A 9 -27.07 -46.16 -3.28
C PRO A 9 -25.64 -46.13 -2.68
N PRO A 10 -24.74 -47.02 -3.14
CA PRO A 10 -23.39 -47.17 -2.59
C PRO A 10 -22.43 -46.06 -3.09
N ARG A 11 -21.42 -45.80 -2.25
CA ARG A 11 -20.35 -44.81 -2.45
C ARG A 11 -19.56 -45.04 -3.74
N SER A 12 -19.52 -44.03 -4.61
CA SER A 12 -18.67 -44.00 -5.80
C SER A 12 -17.27 -43.53 -5.46
N GLY A 13 -16.31 -44.46 -5.56
CA GLY A 13 -15.17 -44.31 -6.48
C GLY A 13 -14.21 -43.14 -6.23
N GLU A 14 -13.22 -43.41 -5.39
CA GLU A 14 -11.93 -42.75 -5.35
C GLU A 14 -11.22 -42.76 -6.73
N LYS A 15 -10.44 -41.69 -7.01
CA LYS A 15 -9.41 -41.55 -8.07
C LYS A 15 -9.83 -41.16 -9.49
N ARG A 16 -9.82 -39.84 -9.74
CA ARG A 16 -8.80 -39.21 -10.60
C ARG A 16 -8.82 -37.70 -10.39
N ARG A 17 -8.06 -37.22 -9.40
CA ARG A 17 -7.57 -35.84 -9.39
C ARG A 17 -6.61 -35.73 -10.57
N ARG A 18 -7.14 -35.37 -11.75
CA ARG A 18 -6.30 -34.77 -12.78
C ARG A 18 -5.88 -33.44 -12.19
N GLU A 19 -4.66 -33.42 -11.68
CA GLU A 19 -3.88 -32.21 -11.54
C GLU A 19 -3.87 -31.55 -12.92
N ALA A 20 -4.87 -30.69 -13.17
CA ALA A 20 -4.69 -29.61 -14.10
C ALA A 20 -3.61 -28.74 -13.44
N ALA A 21 -2.35 -29.06 -13.77
CA ALA A 21 -1.25 -28.15 -13.55
C ALA A 21 -1.70 -26.83 -14.18
N LEU A 22 -2.10 -25.89 -13.32
CA LEU A 22 -2.18 -24.49 -13.71
C LEU A 22 -0.80 -24.21 -14.32
N PRO A 23 -0.72 -23.76 -15.59
CA PRO A 23 0.55 -23.34 -16.11
C PRO A 23 1.10 -22.31 -15.11
N PRO A 24 2.40 -22.35 -14.76
CA PRO A 24 2.97 -21.28 -13.97
C PRO A 24 2.54 -20.00 -14.68
N THR A 25 1.82 -19.12 -14.00
CA THR A 25 1.56 -17.78 -14.49
C THR A 25 2.93 -17.21 -14.74
N VAL A 26 3.37 -17.32 -15.99
CA VAL A 26 4.53 -16.64 -16.52
C VAL A 26 4.27 -15.22 -16.09
N LYS A 27 5.06 -14.75 -15.10
CA LYS A 27 5.12 -13.35 -14.73
C LYS A 27 5.47 -12.67 -16.04
N ARG A 28 4.43 -12.25 -16.74
CA ARG A 28 4.53 -11.56 -18.01
C ARG A 28 5.28 -10.33 -17.59
N THR A 29 6.56 -10.27 -17.92
CA THR A 29 7.32 -9.03 -17.94
C THR A 29 6.57 -8.16 -18.94
N ARG A 30 5.50 -7.51 -18.47
CA ARG A 30 4.85 -6.44 -19.20
C ARG A 30 5.96 -5.43 -19.36
N PHE A 31 6.36 -5.21 -20.60
CA PHE A 31 7.07 -4.00 -20.93
C PHE A 31 6.16 -2.87 -20.49
N LEU A 32 6.57 -2.14 -19.45
CA LEU A 32 5.84 -0.96 -18.99
C LEU A 32 5.85 0.03 -20.14
N SER A 33 4.67 0.44 -20.60
CA SER A 33 4.58 1.51 -21.58
C SER A 33 4.97 2.84 -20.92
N ASP A 34 5.29 3.84 -21.73
CA ASP A 34 5.56 5.18 -21.21
C ASP A 34 4.34 5.72 -20.45
N PHE A 35 3.13 5.40 -20.88
CA PHE A 35 1.92 5.76 -20.16
C PHE A 35 1.84 5.09 -18.77
N ASP A 36 2.10 3.77 -18.69
CA ASP A 36 2.07 3.03 -17.41
C ASP A 36 3.07 3.61 -16.40
N VAL A 37 4.24 4.04 -16.88
CA VAL A 37 5.25 4.63 -16.00
C VAL A 37 4.87 6.06 -15.59
N GLU A 38 4.26 6.87 -16.45
CA GLU A 38 3.74 8.19 -16.03
C GLU A 38 2.65 8.04 -14.96
N GLU A 39 1.69 7.14 -15.18
CA GLU A 39 0.63 6.83 -14.21
C GLU A 39 1.21 6.36 -12.87
N MET A 40 2.23 5.50 -12.92
CA MET A 40 2.95 5.03 -11.73
C MET A 40 3.58 6.22 -10.97
N LEU A 41 4.26 7.13 -11.66
CA LEU A 41 4.91 8.29 -11.04
C LEU A 41 3.90 9.29 -10.47
N CYS A 42 2.80 9.54 -11.18
CA CYS A 42 1.69 10.34 -10.67
C CYS A 42 1.11 9.74 -9.39
N THR A 43 0.93 8.42 -9.35
CA THR A 43 0.42 7.73 -8.16
C THR A 43 1.37 7.85 -6.97
N VAL A 44 2.69 7.69 -7.20
CA VAL A 44 3.72 7.89 -6.17
C VAL A 44 3.68 9.32 -5.63
N LEU A 45 3.55 10.33 -6.51
CA LEU A 45 3.46 11.73 -6.11
C LEU A 45 2.21 11.99 -5.26
N THR A 46 1.04 11.51 -5.69
CA THR A 46 -0.20 11.67 -4.92
C THR A 46 -0.09 11.05 -3.52
N ILE A 47 0.47 9.84 -3.41
CA ILE A 47 0.67 9.20 -2.10
C ILE A 47 1.65 10.03 -1.24
N ALA A 48 2.70 10.61 -1.84
CA ALA A 48 3.64 11.47 -1.13
C ALA A 48 2.95 12.72 -0.57
N GLU A 49 2.15 13.41 -1.39
CA GLU A 49 1.40 14.60 -0.99
C GLU A 49 0.40 14.30 0.14
N ASP A 50 -0.35 13.20 0.02
CA ASP A 50 -1.29 12.79 1.07
C ASP A 50 -0.58 12.44 2.38
N LEU A 51 0.57 11.75 2.32
CA LEU A 51 1.38 11.47 3.51
C LEU A 51 1.98 12.75 4.11
N SER A 52 2.36 13.74 3.28
CA SER A 52 2.84 15.05 3.73
C SER A 52 1.74 15.78 4.52
N LEU A 53 0.50 15.74 4.02
CA LEU A 53 -0.66 16.29 4.73
C LEU A 53 -0.92 15.57 6.06
N LEU A 54 -0.89 14.23 6.08
CA LEU A 54 -1.07 13.46 7.32
C LEU A 54 0.05 13.70 8.34
N LEU A 55 1.30 13.88 7.92
CA LEU A 55 2.39 14.27 8.83
C LEU A 55 2.18 15.67 9.41
N ASN A 56 1.72 16.63 8.61
CA ASN A 56 1.38 17.96 9.11
C ASN A 56 0.26 17.91 10.15
N LEU A 57 -0.80 17.14 9.90
CA LEU A 57 -1.86 16.92 10.88
C LEU A 57 -1.33 16.24 12.15
N THR A 58 -0.42 15.28 12.01
CA THR A 58 0.24 14.63 13.14
C THR A 58 0.98 15.65 14.02
N LYS A 59 1.65 16.63 13.41
CA LYS A 59 2.32 17.72 14.14
C LYS A 59 1.32 18.54 14.94
N ASP A 60 0.18 18.91 14.34
CA ASP A 60 -0.85 19.70 15.01
C ASP A 60 -1.47 18.92 16.19
N ILE A 61 -1.80 17.64 15.97
CA ILE A 61 -2.25 16.72 17.03
C ILE A 61 -1.23 16.64 18.17
N CYS A 62 0.06 16.49 17.86
CA CYS A 62 1.11 16.41 18.87
C CYS A 62 1.22 17.69 19.71
N LEU A 63 1.03 18.86 19.08
CA LEU A 63 1.03 20.15 19.77
C LEU A 63 -0.17 20.26 20.72
N ASP A 64 -1.36 19.89 20.25
CA ASP A 64 -2.60 19.98 21.03
C ASP A 64 -2.58 18.99 22.22
N THR A 65 -2.14 17.76 21.99
CA THR A 65 -2.09 16.68 23.00
C THR A 65 -0.85 16.72 23.88
N HIS A 66 0.08 17.64 23.62
CA HIS A 66 1.37 17.74 24.33
C HIS A 66 2.17 16.42 24.27
N CYS A 67 2.18 15.79 23.10
CA CYS A 67 2.82 14.49 22.88
C CYS A 67 4.33 14.56 23.20
N ARG A 68 4.79 13.70 24.10
CA ARG A 68 6.21 13.56 24.48
C ARG A 68 6.90 12.36 23.84
N GLN A 69 6.15 11.53 23.11
CA GLN A 69 6.65 10.28 22.56
C GLN A 69 7.21 10.43 21.14
N CYS A 70 6.89 11.52 20.44
CA CYS A 70 7.43 11.80 19.12
C CYS A 70 8.88 12.27 19.22
N ASN A 71 9.76 11.60 18.48
CA ASN A 71 11.12 12.07 18.28
C ASN A 71 11.13 13.13 17.17
N PRO A 72 11.49 14.40 17.45
CA PRO A 72 11.53 15.45 16.44
C PRO A 72 12.50 15.17 15.29
N VAL A 73 13.60 14.47 15.57
CA VAL A 73 14.61 14.12 14.54
C VAL A 73 14.05 13.12 13.54
N GLU A 74 13.35 12.10 14.04
CA GLU A 74 12.67 11.11 13.20
C GLU A 74 11.58 11.77 12.36
N PHE A 75 10.73 12.61 12.98
CA PHE A 75 9.68 13.35 12.28
C PHE A 75 10.25 14.22 11.15
N ASN A 76 11.29 15.02 11.43
CA ASN A 76 11.92 15.87 10.42
C ASN A 76 12.57 15.05 9.29
N THR A 77 13.12 13.87 9.62
CA THR A 77 13.67 12.95 8.61
C THR A 77 12.57 12.44 7.68
N LEU A 78 11.40 12.10 8.21
CA LEU A 78 10.25 11.66 7.42
C LEU A 78 9.70 12.78 6.52
N CYS A 79 9.60 14.02 7.03
CA CYS A 79 9.23 15.18 6.21
C CYS A 79 10.23 15.42 5.07
N GLU A 80 11.53 15.30 5.35
CA GLU A 80 12.56 15.49 4.34
C GLU A 80 12.51 14.42 3.26
N LYS A 81 12.25 13.16 3.61
CA LYS A 81 12.03 12.07 2.64
C LYS A 81 10.92 12.42 1.64
N LEU A 82 9.75 12.85 2.13
CA LEU A 82 8.64 13.24 1.25
C LEU A 82 8.99 14.43 0.36
N ARG A 83 9.62 15.46 0.94
CA ARG A 83 10.07 16.66 0.20
C ARG A 83 11.02 16.29 -0.95
N LEU A 84 11.93 15.33 -0.73
CA LEU A 84 12.86 14.86 -1.76
C LEU A 84 12.12 14.10 -2.88
N ILE A 85 11.11 13.30 -2.55
CA ILE A 85 10.26 12.62 -3.54
C ILE A 85 9.50 13.65 -4.38
N GLU A 86 8.77 14.55 -3.74
CA GLU A 86 7.98 15.60 -4.41
C GLU A 86 8.85 16.45 -5.34
N HIS A 87 10.03 16.87 -4.87
CA HIS A 87 11.00 17.61 -5.68
C HIS A 87 11.49 16.75 -6.86
N SER A 88 11.90 15.51 -6.62
CA SER A 88 12.40 14.63 -7.68
C SER A 88 11.37 14.38 -8.78
N LEU A 89 10.08 14.33 -8.44
CA LEU A 89 9.00 14.06 -9.40
C LEU A 89 8.48 15.33 -10.08
N SER A 90 8.57 16.49 -9.42
CA SER A 90 8.03 17.76 -9.94
C SER A 90 9.05 18.61 -10.70
N SER A 91 10.35 18.51 -10.36
CA SER A 91 11.39 19.40 -10.90
C SER A 91 12.33 18.72 -11.91
N SER A 92 12.28 17.40 -12.03
CA SER A 92 13.17 16.65 -12.93
C SER A 92 12.54 16.51 -14.31
N ASN A 93 13.23 17.02 -15.35
CA ASN A 93 12.91 16.69 -16.74
C ASN A 93 13.33 15.26 -17.10
N GLU A 94 14.17 14.62 -16.27
CA GLU A 94 14.60 13.25 -16.45
C GLU A 94 13.71 12.28 -15.69
N ARG A 95 13.31 11.22 -16.38
CA ARG A 95 12.46 10.17 -15.82
C ARG A 95 13.25 9.37 -14.78
N PRO A 96 12.71 9.18 -13.56
CA PRO A 96 13.38 8.37 -12.54
C PRO A 96 13.49 6.90 -13.00
N SER A 97 14.60 6.27 -12.60
CA SER A 97 14.78 4.83 -12.80
C SER A 97 13.83 4.02 -11.91
N VAL A 98 13.55 2.77 -12.28
CA VAL A 98 12.75 1.84 -11.45
C VAL A 98 13.35 1.68 -10.04
N LEU A 99 14.68 1.64 -9.91
CA LEU A 99 15.37 1.58 -8.62
C LEU A 99 15.10 2.83 -7.77
N ALA A 100 15.05 4.00 -8.40
CA ALA A 100 14.68 5.24 -7.70
C ALA A 100 13.23 5.18 -7.22
N VAL A 101 12.31 4.72 -8.06
CA VAL A 101 10.89 4.52 -7.66
C VAL A 101 10.77 3.54 -6.50
N GLN A 102 11.50 2.42 -6.51
CA GLN A 102 11.53 1.47 -5.40
C GLN A 102 12.05 2.10 -4.11
N ALA A 103 13.09 2.94 -4.19
CA ALA A 103 13.59 3.67 -3.03
C ALA A 103 12.54 4.67 -2.50
N MET A 104 11.88 5.41 -3.39
CA MET A 104 10.77 6.30 -3.01
C MET A 104 9.65 5.52 -2.32
N CYS A 105 9.26 4.35 -2.82
CA CYS A 105 8.22 3.51 -2.21
C CYS A 105 8.60 3.05 -0.80
N LYS A 106 9.88 2.75 -0.57
CA LYS A 106 10.38 2.42 0.78
C LYS A 106 10.26 3.63 1.71
N ASP A 107 10.59 4.81 1.23
CA ASP A 107 10.44 6.04 2.00
C ASP A 107 8.97 6.36 2.32
N LEU A 108 8.06 6.20 1.35
CA LEU A 108 6.61 6.31 1.58
C LEU A 108 6.12 5.30 2.63
N TYR A 109 6.60 4.06 2.57
CA TYR A 109 6.27 3.03 3.56
C TYR A 109 6.74 3.40 4.97
N ASP A 110 7.96 3.92 5.11
CA ASP A 110 8.49 4.35 6.41
C ASP A 110 7.61 5.43 7.05
N VAL A 111 7.14 6.40 6.25
CA VAL A 111 6.21 7.44 6.70
C VAL A 111 4.86 6.86 7.10
N LEU A 112 4.26 6.06 6.22
CA LEU A 112 2.97 5.42 6.48
C LEU A 112 3.01 4.56 7.75
N LYS A 113 4.10 3.79 7.93
CA LYS A 113 4.35 2.98 9.12
C LYS A 113 4.42 3.85 10.37
N TYR A 114 5.16 4.96 10.33
CA TYR A 114 5.26 5.88 11.47
C TYR A 114 3.88 6.39 11.91
N ILE A 115 3.05 6.84 10.96
CA ILE A 115 1.69 7.32 11.25
C ILE A 115 0.84 6.20 11.85
N LEU A 116 0.87 5.01 11.23
CA LEU A 116 0.09 3.86 11.68
C LEU A 116 0.49 3.39 13.09
N GLU A 117 1.77 3.34 13.40
CA GLU A 117 2.26 2.83 14.69
C GLU A 117 2.13 3.84 15.83
N LYS A 118 2.34 5.14 15.55
CA LYS A 118 2.43 6.16 16.60
C LYS A 118 1.18 7.01 16.76
N HIS A 119 0.42 7.22 15.69
CA HIS A 119 -0.62 8.25 15.65
C HIS A 119 -1.98 7.77 15.16
N TYR A 120 -2.10 6.53 14.69
CA TYR A 120 -3.39 6.02 14.19
C TYR A 120 -4.52 6.14 15.22
N VAL A 121 -4.22 5.88 16.50
CA VAL A 121 -5.18 6.02 17.59
C VAL A 121 -5.64 7.46 17.74
N ASP A 122 -4.74 8.43 17.59
CA ASP A 122 -5.08 9.86 17.68
C ASP A 122 -6.00 10.26 16.51
N PHE A 123 -5.68 9.83 15.29
CA PHE A 123 -6.55 10.02 14.11
C PHE A 123 -7.94 9.40 14.31
N ALA A 124 -8.02 8.19 14.88
CA ALA A 124 -9.28 7.51 15.15
C ALA A 124 -10.13 8.25 16.21
N GLN A 125 -9.50 8.78 17.26
CA GLN A 125 -10.20 9.58 18.27
C GLN A 125 -10.78 10.88 17.70
N LEU A 126 -10.15 11.43 16.66
CA LEU A 126 -10.61 12.61 15.94
C LEU A 126 -11.57 12.30 14.78
N GLY A 127 -11.89 11.02 14.52
CA GLY A 127 -12.75 10.60 13.40
C GLY A 127 -12.11 10.76 12.02
N MET A 128 -10.77 10.84 11.96
CA MET A 128 -9.97 11.07 10.76
C MET A 128 -9.20 9.80 10.31
N ASP A 129 -9.47 8.65 10.92
CA ASP A 129 -8.85 7.35 10.59
C ASP A 129 -9.06 6.94 9.14
N HIS A 130 -10.20 7.31 8.54
CA HIS A 130 -10.52 7.06 7.15
C HIS A 130 -9.48 7.66 6.19
N LEU A 131 -8.85 8.79 6.53
CA LEU A 131 -7.79 9.40 5.71
C LEU A 131 -6.54 8.52 5.69
N VAL A 132 -6.10 8.07 6.87
CA VAL A 132 -4.94 7.17 7.00
C VAL A 132 -5.19 5.84 6.28
N LEU A 133 -6.40 5.29 6.42
CA LEU A 133 -6.78 4.04 5.77
C LEU A 133 -6.89 4.17 4.25
N ALA A 134 -7.36 5.32 3.73
CA ALA A 134 -7.41 5.58 2.29
C ALA A 134 -6.01 5.58 1.67
N VAL A 135 -5.07 6.33 2.27
CA VAL A 135 -3.68 6.38 1.80
C VAL A 135 -3.01 5.01 1.89
N ARG A 136 -3.24 4.27 2.99
CA ARG A 136 -2.75 2.89 3.13
C ARG A 136 -3.30 1.99 2.02
N HIS A 137 -4.59 2.08 1.72
CA HIS A 137 -5.20 1.27 0.67
C HIS A 137 -4.57 1.56 -0.68
N GLN A 138 -4.46 2.84 -1.04
CA GLN A 138 -3.86 3.29 -2.29
C GLN A 138 -2.41 2.80 -2.41
N PHE A 139 -1.62 2.94 -1.35
CA PHE A 139 -0.23 2.47 -1.34
C PHE A 139 -0.13 0.94 -1.55
N VAL A 140 -0.96 0.16 -0.86
CA VAL A 140 -0.95 -1.31 -1.00
C VAL A 140 -1.39 -1.73 -2.40
N GLN A 141 -2.45 -1.12 -2.92
CA GLN A 141 -2.93 -1.40 -4.27
C GLN A 141 -1.85 -1.09 -5.31
N PHE A 142 -1.23 0.08 -5.19
CA PHE A 142 -0.11 0.49 -6.04
C PHE A 142 1.04 -0.53 -6.02
N MET A 143 1.45 -1.00 -4.83
CA MET A 143 2.53 -1.99 -4.70
C MET A 143 2.18 -3.34 -5.31
N LEU A 144 0.92 -3.76 -5.24
CA LEU A 144 0.44 -5.01 -5.84
C LEU A 144 0.39 -4.94 -7.37
N GLU A 145 -0.06 -3.80 -7.91
CA GLU A 145 -0.22 -3.59 -9.35
C GLU A 145 1.13 -3.36 -10.05
N SER A 146 2.00 -2.58 -9.43
CA SER A 146 3.28 -2.17 -10.03
C SER A 146 4.35 -3.27 -10.00
N SER A 147 4.11 -4.39 -9.30
CA SER A 147 5.04 -5.52 -9.17
C SER A 147 6.47 -5.10 -8.80
N LEU A 148 6.63 -4.05 -7.98
CA LEU A 148 7.92 -3.46 -7.60
C LEU A 148 8.72 -4.30 -6.57
N ASN A 149 8.39 -5.60 -6.46
CA ASN A 149 8.97 -6.56 -5.51
C ASN A 149 10.18 -7.31 -6.06
#